data_AF-A0A0H2S1H0-F1
#
_entry.id   AF-A0A0H2S1H0-F1
#
_cell.length_a   1.000
_cell.length_b   1.000
_cell.length_c   1.000
_cell.angle_alpha   90.00
_cell.angle_beta   90.00
_cell.angle_gamma   90.00
#
_symmetry.space_group_name_H-M   'P 1'
#
loop_
_entity.id
_entity.type
_entity.pdbx_description
1 polymer ?
#
loop_
_entity_poly.entity_id
_entity_poly.type
_entity_poly.pdbx_seq_one_letter_code
_entity_poly.pdbx_strand_id
1 'polypeptide(L)'
;MAQQKMSQRDAVKLLNDARTREVHLSDLTLRVSSRALPDKYLTAAFDVFHSHLRIPVDHESLDNIRTCRVIVYSILGLGSLRDTYFSQHIQQLRQCWPDLVNWSKALFRGRKYREDCKPLRSLYFAINRVFDTVAVVDLDLVDNDDIFHFAVELWKGDEEDALSPERYATGPLIACLSKNPAQVNSFCERSAYDPYLFVETILARFHAAIFTFSTRRTDSTSDLADLLRRIVACSVEPILQVILNSKTALPILSRGLNSLLDDAHQTGEHNFTVRCAFEVIATFIGTKASILPATLRAGLLRVLLAVAANRERYYQGELAIAVIQELQTSLVIKSVVSAAVTSMNKLASNADFDMIWMLHSMDPEFRSDWLRFETLLIENHVVFELIGHGYTEERGTCASCRKKCGRKELRKCAGCEINFYCSAACARDDWLRHRVDCKAAGKETERYSRAAHSRTSRRFATSQVNRFWPGIVALARRRKIPIEYLGVHLYHTAIPFKFDVFDCRKILIDEASPEILRKSSILALLTKETLRARVEEKDKSCIMLVIDTMWLSDVPYRVYLDEYLDDDAEMACSTRSTFCVTGDSAILYPMTRDSVEEVLSEFYALPNLDWRTIWRDKAFECLARRR
;
A
#
# COMPACT_ATOMS: atom_id res chain seq x y z
N MET A 1 5.92 40.63 -6.68
CA MET A 1 6.43 41.96 -6.28
C MET A 1 7.89 41.81 -5.92
N ALA A 2 8.81 42.54 -6.56
CA ALA A 2 10.21 42.53 -6.15
C ALA A 2 10.30 43.06 -4.72
N GLN A 3 10.79 42.26 -3.77
CA GLN A 3 10.98 42.71 -2.41
C GLN A 3 12.05 43.82 -2.40
N GLN A 4 11.67 45.00 -1.91
CA GLN A 4 12.58 46.12 -1.78
C GLN A 4 13.72 45.73 -0.83
N LYS A 5 14.95 45.68 -1.37
CA LYS A 5 16.15 45.40 -0.57
C LYS A 5 16.29 46.47 0.51
N MET A 6 16.47 46.04 1.75
CA MET A 6 16.63 46.95 2.89
C MET A 6 17.95 47.72 2.76
N SER A 7 17.92 49.04 3.04
CA SER A 7 19.13 49.84 3.00
C SER A 7 20.10 49.39 4.11
N GLN A 8 21.41 49.61 3.92
CA GLN A 8 22.41 49.30 4.94
C GLN A 8 22.12 50.00 6.27
N ARG A 9 21.69 51.26 6.22
CA ARG A 9 21.33 52.04 7.41
C ARG A 9 20.16 51.41 8.16
N ASP A 10 19.14 50.98 7.44
CA ASP A 10 17.94 50.37 8.03
C ASP A 10 18.25 48.99 8.61
N ALA A 11 19.10 48.20 7.95
CA ALA A 11 19.55 46.90 8.45
C ALA A 11 20.27 47.01 9.80
N VAL A 12 21.24 47.93 9.90
CA VAL A 12 22.00 48.15 11.14
C VAL A 12 21.10 48.69 12.25
N LYS A 13 20.18 49.62 11.91
CA LYS A 13 19.22 50.15 12.87
C LYS A 13 18.30 49.03 13.41
N LEU A 14 17.76 48.20 12.53
CA LEU A 14 16.90 47.08 12.89
C LEU A 14 17.61 46.09 13.82
N LEU A 15 18.86 45.72 13.51
CA LEU A 15 19.67 44.84 14.35
C LEU A 15 19.89 45.40 15.76
N ASN A 16 20.20 46.70 15.88
CA ASN A 16 20.40 47.35 17.17
C ASN A 16 19.10 47.44 17.97
N ASP A 17 18.00 47.84 17.34
CA ASP A 17 16.70 47.96 17.99
C ASP A 17 16.15 46.58 18.42
N ALA A 18 16.40 45.52 17.65
CA ALA A 18 15.99 44.15 17.94
C ALA A 18 16.66 43.56 19.20
N ARG A 19 17.79 44.11 19.68
CA ARG A 19 18.42 43.71 20.94
C ARG A 19 17.61 44.08 22.18
N THR A 20 16.70 45.05 22.07
CA THR A 20 15.98 45.58 23.24
C THR A 20 14.45 45.62 23.07
N ARG A 21 13.96 45.64 21.83
CA ARG A 21 12.54 45.83 21.51
C ARG A 21 11.96 44.61 20.78
N GLU A 22 10.97 43.97 21.41
CA GLU A 22 10.25 42.80 20.87
C GLU A 22 9.73 43.02 19.43
N VAL A 23 9.13 44.17 19.16
CA VAL A 23 8.58 44.50 17.83
C VAL A 23 9.66 44.47 16.75
N HIS A 24 10.87 44.94 17.06
CA HIS A 24 11.98 44.98 16.11
C HIS A 24 12.62 43.59 15.96
N LEU A 25 12.59 42.77 17.01
CA LEU A 25 13.01 41.37 16.93
C LEU A 25 12.06 40.56 16.03
N SER A 26 10.75 40.79 16.14
CA SER A 26 9.76 40.20 15.24
C SER A 26 9.96 40.64 13.79
N ASP A 27 10.24 41.92 13.53
CA ASP A 27 10.54 42.41 12.17
C ASP A 27 11.85 41.80 11.66
N LEU A 28 12.92 41.76 12.47
CA LEU A 28 14.17 41.10 12.10
C LEU A 28 13.96 39.64 11.72
N THR A 29 13.17 38.90 12.51
CA THR A 29 12.80 37.50 12.21
C THR A 29 12.13 37.39 10.85
N LEU A 30 11.11 38.21 10.59
CA LEU A 30 10.40 38.23 9.30
C LEU A 30 11.33 38.57 8.13
N ARG A 31 12.25 39.52 8.31
CA ARG A 31 13.23 39.93 7.29
C ARG A 31 14.25 38.83 6.99
N VAL A 32 14.65 38.05 7.99
CA VAL A 32 15.50 36.86 7.79
C VAL A 32 14.70 35.79 7.05
N SER A 33 13.49 35.43 7.51
CA SER A 33 12.66 34.39 6.87
C SER A 33 12.31 34.70 5.42
N SER A 34 12.09 35.98 5.11
CA SER A 34 11.76 36.46 3.75
C SER A 34 12.99 36.71 2.87
N ARG A 35 14.22 36.53 3.38
CA ARG A 35 15.49 36.87 2.70
C ARG A 35 15.61 38.35 2.29
N ALA A 36 14.91 39.23 3.00
CA ALA A 36 15.02 40.68 2.80
C ALA A 36 16.25 41.29 3.50
N LEU A 37 16.82 40.59 4.49
CA LEU A 37 18.07 40.96 5.14
C LEU A 37 19.28 40.48 4.29
N PRO A 38 20.21 41.36 3.88
CA PRO A 38 21.39 40.95 3.13
C PRO A 38 22.29 39.95 3.89
N ASP A 39 22.85 38.97 3.18
CA ASP A 39 23.64 37.87 3.74
C ASP A 39 24.77 38.31 4.68
N LYS A 40 25.44 39.43 4.36
CA LYS A 40 26.50 40.02 5.20
C LYS A 40 26.07 40.41 6.62
N TYR A 41 24.77 40.47 6.89
CA TYR A 41 24.21 40.78 8.20
C TYR A 41 23.63 39.57 8.93
N LEU A 42 23.66 38.37 8.34
CA LEU A 42 23.11 37.16 8.96
C LEU A 42 23.83 36.80 10.25
N THR A 43 25.16 36.99 10.31
CA THR A 43 25.93 36.79 11.55
C THR A 43 25.54 37.77 12.65
N ALA A 44 25.34 39.04 12.31
CA ALA A 44 24.85 40.01 13.28
C ALA A 44 23.42 39.69 13.75
N ALA A 45 22.57 39.16 12.86
CA ALA A 45 21.23 38.70 13.24
C ALA A 45 21.30 37.47 14.17
N PHE A 46 22.17 36.50 13.87
CA PHE A 46 22.47 35.37 14.76
C PHE A 46 22.86 35.86 16.16
N ASP A 47 23.79 36.82 16.27
CA ASP A 47 24.23 37.35 17.56
C ASP A 47 23.08 38.01 18.35
N VAL A 48 22.15 38.68 17.65
CA VAL A 48 20.94 39.24 18.29
C VAL A 48 20.07 38.12 18.83
N PHE A 49 19.73 37.11 18.02
CA PHE A 49 18.88 36.00 18.46
C PHE A 49 19.51 35.21 19.61
N HIS A 50 20.80 34.86 19.51
CA HIS A 50 21.52 34.13 20.56
C HIS A 50 21.61 34.93 21.84
N SER A 51 21.82 36.26 21.78
CA SER A 51 21.93 37.09 22.98
C SER A 51 20.68 37.04 23.87
N HIS A 52 19.49 36.90 23.27
CA HIS A 52 18.24 36.72 24.01
C HIS A 52 18.12 35.34 24.63
N LEU A 53 18.63 34.29 23.98
CA LEU A 53 18.61 32.92 24.54
C LEU A 53 19.57 32.74 25.73
N ARG A 54 20.58 33.61 25.88
CA ARG A 54 21.49 33.59 27.05
C ARG A 54 20.86 34.11 28.34
N ILE A 55 19.64 34.66 28.28
CA ILE A 55 18.88 34.97 29.50
C ILE A 55 18.68 33.64 30.26
N PRO A 56 19.00 33.56 31.55
CA PRO A 56 18.80 32.34 32.32
C PRO A 56 17.33 31.90 32.33
N VAL A 57 17.12 30.58 32.32
CA VAL A 57 15.78 30.02 32.49
C VAL A 57 15.46 29.97 33.98
N ASP A 58 14.63 30.88 34.46
CA ASP A 58 14.09 30.90 35.82
C ASP A 58 12.57 31.09 35.84
N HIS A 59 11.96 30.92 37.02
CA HIS A 59 10.50 31.05 37.19
C HIS A 59 10.00 32.45 36.85
N GLU A 60 10.73 33.51 37.23
CA GLU A 60 10.33 34.89 36.95
C GLU A 60 10.30 35.17 35.44
N SER A 61 11.28 34.66 34.71
CA SER A 61 11.37 34.80 33.26
C SER A 61 10.27 34.02 32.54
N LEU A 62 9.94 32.82 33.02
CA LEU A 62 8.82 32.03 32.49
C LEU A 62 7.46 32.66 32.82
N ASP A 63 7.34 33.45 33.88
CA ASP A 63 6.13 34.20 34.23
C ASP A 63 6.01 35.53 33.49
N ASN A 64 7.03 35.91 32.73
CA ASN A 64 7.02 37.12 31.90
C ASN A 64 6.70 36.78 30.43
N ILE A 65 5.45 37.02 30.02
CA ILE A 65 4.98 36.76 28.65
C ILE A 65 5.83 37.48 27.59
N ARG A 66 6.36 38.67 27.88
CA ARG A 66 7.21 39.43 26.95
C ARG A 66 8.54 38.71 26.74
N THR A 67 9.15 38.22 27.81
CA THR A 67 10.38 37.40 27.72
C THR A 67 10.13 36.15 26.89
N CYS A 68 9.06 35.41 27.18
CA CYS A 68 8.68 34.22 26.39
C CYS A 68 8.52 34.53 24.90
N ARG A 69 7.87 35.65 24.54
CA ARG A 69 7.74 36.07 23.13
C ARG A 69 9.08 36.40 22.48
N VAL A 70 9.94 37.15 23.17
CA VAL A 70 11.29 37.47 22.71
C VAL A 70 12.09 36.19 22.42
N ILE A 71 12.05 35.21 23.33
CA ILE A 71 12.69 33.90 23.15
C ILE A 71 12.12 33.17 21.93
N VAL A 72 10.79 33.12 21.78
CA VAL A 72 10.16 32.46 20.62
C VAL A 72 10.58 33.11 19.30
N TYR A 73 10.59 34.45 19.22
CA TYR A 73 11.07 35.16 18.05
C TYR A 73 12.54 34.88 17.77
N SER A 74 13.39 34.76 18.80
CA SER A 74 14.77 34.36 18.62
C SER A 74 14.93 32.94 18.08
N ILE A 75 14.15 31.97 18.57
CA ILE A 75 14.16 30.59 18.04
C ILE A 75 13.69 30.57 16.59
N LEU A 76 12.61 31.30 16.27
CA LEU A 76 12.13 31.47 14.88
C LEU A 76 13.19 32.10 13.98
N GLY A 77 13.88 33.13 14.48
CA GLY A 77 14.96 33.81 13.81
C GLY A 77 16.13 32.87 13.49
N LEU A 78 16.57 32.07 14.47
CA LEU A 78 17.60 31.05 14.30
C LEU A 78 17.18 29.98 13.28
N GLY A 79 15.96 29.45 13.37
CA GLY A 79 15.43 28.50 12.39
C GLY A 79 15.32 29.09 10.98
N SER A 80 15.22 30.41 10.86
CA SER A 80 15.14 31.12 9.57
C SER A 80 16.49 31.36 8.90
N LEU A 81 17.61 31.22 9.62
CA LEU A 81 18.96 31.32 9.02
C LEU A 81 19.25 30.14 8.06
N ARG A 82 18.57 29.00 8.28
CA ARG A 82 18.62 27.76 7.48
C ARG A 82 20.01 27.10 7.42
N ASP A 83 20.02 25.92 6.81
CA ASP A 83 21.19 25.07 6.55
C ASP A 83 22.31 25.80 5.79
N THR A 84 22.00 26.67 4.83
CA THR A 84 23.01 27.40 4.05
C THR A 84 23.91 28.28 4.91
N TYR A 85 23.35 28.92 5.95
CA TYR A 85 24.13 29.74 6.89
C TYR A 85 24.97 28.86 7.81
N PHE A 86 24.32 27.89 8.47
CA PHE A 86 24.99 27.09 9.49
C PHE A 86 26.00 26.09 8.94
N SER A 87 25.89 25.67 7.68
CA SER A 87 26.93 24.88 6.99
C SER A 87 28.28 25.60 6.98
N GLN A 88 28.29 26.93 6.99
CA GLN A 88 29.51 27.76 7.06
C GLN A 88 29.85 28.20 8.49
N HIS A 89 28.91 28.06 9.43
CA HIS A 89 29.00 28.59 10.79
C HIS A 89 28.63 27.52 11.85
N ILE A 90 29.06 26.28 11.65
CA ILE A 90 28.71 25.14 12.51
C ILE A 90 29.04 25.40 14.00
N GLN A 91 30.15 26.10 14.28
CA GLN A 91 30.54 26.44 15.65
C GLN A 91 29.53 27.34 16.35
N GLN A 92 28.87 28.24 15.62
CA GLN A 92 27.82 29.09 16.17
C GLN A 92 26.56 28.29 16.50
N LEU A 93 26.19 27.31 15.67
CA LEU A 93 25.10 26.38 15.96
C LEU A 93 25.38 25.59 17.24
N ARG A 94 26.59 25.01 17.36
CA ARG A 94 27.03 24.30 18.56
C ARG A 94 27.00 25.18 19.80
N GLN A 95 27.41 26.44 19.67
CA GLN A 95 27.46 27.39 20.76
C GLN A 95 26.07 27.77 21.28
N CYS A 96 25.07 27.95 20.41
CA CYS A 96 23.72 28.35 20.84
C CYS A 96 22.81 27.17 21.19
N TRP A 97 23.17 25.94 20.79
CA TRP A 97 22.33 24.76 20.97
C TRP A 97 21.87 24.50 22.42
N PRO A 98 22.74 24.56 23.45
CA PRO A 98 22.31 24.31 24.83
C PRO A 98 21.25 25.33 25.31
N ASP A 99 21.47 26.61 25.01
CA ASP A 99 20.55 27.69 25.39
C ASP A 99 19.19 27.51 24.70
N LEU A 100 19.21 27.16 23.41
CA LEU A 100 18.03 26.91 22.61
C LEU A 100 17.20 25.74 23.16
N VAL A 101 17.85 24.61 23.47
CA VAL A 101 17.20 23.42 24.01
C VAL A 101 16.59 23.71 25.39
N ASN A 102 17.35 24.38 26.27
CA ASN A 102 16.89 24.72 27.62
C ASN A 102 15.63 25.59 27.57
N TRP A 103 15.63 26.66 26.76
CA TRP A 103 14.47 27.51 26.57
C TRP A 103 13.29 26.77 25.93
N SER A 104 13.55 25.93 24.93
CA SER A 104 12.50 25.13 24.27
C SER A 104 11.80 24.19 25.25
N LYS A 105 12.55 23.49 26.10
CA LYS A 105 12.01 22.62 27.16
C LYS A 105 11.18 23.41 28.16
N ALA A 106 11.71 24.53 28.63
CA ALA A 106 11.06 25.36 29.64
C ALA A 106 9.73 25.94 29.12
N LEU A 107 9.72 26.47 27.91
CA LEU A 107 8.51 26.99 27.26
C LEU A 107 7.49 25.88 26.98
N PHE A 108 7.94 24.72 26.49
CA PHE A 108 7.06 23.58 26.21
C PHE A 108 6.38 23.07 27.49
N ARG A 109 7.15 22.87 28.57
CA ARG A 109 6.68 22.31 29.85
C ARG A 109 5.89 23.31 30.68
N GLY A 110 6.19 24.61 30.57
CA GLY A 110 5.53 25.65 31.36
C GLY A 110 4.04 25.84 31.05
N ARG A 111 3.58 25.53 29.81
CA ARG A 111 2.18 25.57 29.30
C ARG A 111 1.34 26.86 29.55
N LYS A 112 1.82 27.84 30.31
CA LYS A 112 1.06 28.97 30.88
C LYS A 112 0.37 29.91 29.88
N TYR A 113 0.82 29.96 28.63
CA TYR A 113 0.40 30.99 27.65
C TYR A 113 -0.07 30.43 26.29
N ARG A 114 -0.46 29.15 26.23
CA ARG A 114 -0.76 28.49 24.95
C ARG A 114 -2.01 29.04 24.25
N GLU A 115 -3.03 29.47 24.98
CA GLU A 115 -4.32 29.85 24.39
C GLU A 115 -4.33 31.29 23.84
N ASP A 116 -3.78 32.24 24.59
CA ASP A 116 -3.93 33.68 24.34
C ASP A 116 -2.79 34.31 23.51
N CYS A 117 -1.69 33.59 23.28
CA CYS A 117 -0.48 34.17 22.73
C CYS A 117 -0.13 33.60 21.35
N LYS A 118 -0.48 34.33 20.28
CA LYS A 118 -0.18 33.95 18.88
C LYS A 118 1.27 33.51 18.64
N PRO A 119 2.32 34.22 19.13
CA PRO A 119 3.70 33.79 18.92
C PRO A 119 4.00 32.41 19.48
N LEU A 120 3.42 32.04 20.63
CA LEU A 120 3.68 30.73 21.23
C LEU A 120 3.08 29.56 20.44
N ARG A 121 2.06 29.81 19.61
CA ARG A 121 1.58 28.81 18.62
C ARG A 121 2.63 28.52 17.55
N SER A 122 3.57 29.44 17.32
CA SER A 122 4.69 29.25 16.40
C SER A 122 5.90 28.56 17.05
N LEU A 123 5.88 28.25 18.36
CA LEU A 123 7.00 27.62 19.05
C LEU A 123 7.37 26.26 18.44
N TYR A 124 6.38 25.38 18.22
CA TYR A 124 6.62 24.06 17.64
C TYR A 124 7.22 24.16 16.23
N PHE A 125 6.68 25.07 15.41
CA PHE A 125 7.22 25.36 14.09
C PHE A 125 8.68 25.87 14.15
N ALA A 126 8.97 26.78 15.09
CA ALA A 126 10.30 27.31 15.30
C ALA A 126 11.31 26.22 15.68
N ILE A 127 10.94 25.38 16.64
CA ILE A 127 11.76 24.25 17.08
C ILE A 127 11.98 23.28 15.91
N ASN A 128 10.93 22.93 15.17
CA ASN A 128 11.02 22.06 13.99
C ASN A 128 12.09 22.56 13.01
N ARG A 129 12.03 23.84 12.63
CA ARG A 129 12.97 24.45 11.67
C ARG A 129 14.43 24.40 12.13
N VAL A 130 14.67 24.57 13.43
CA VAL A 130 16.03 24.47 13.97
C VAL A 130 16.51 23.02 13.95
N PHE A 131 15.67 22.06 14.34
CA PHE A 131 16.02 20.63 14.28
C PHE A 131 16.22 20.14 12.85
N ASP A 132 15.44 20.62 11.88
CA ASP A 132 15.63 20.33 10.45
C ASP A 132 17.02 20.81 9.99
N THR A 133 17.44 22.00 10.45
CA THR A 133 18.77 22.55 10.18
C THR A 133 19.86 21.68 10.81
N VAL A 134 19.69 21.27 12.07
CA VAL A 134 20.64 20.40 12.78
C VAL A 134 20.77 19.05 12.09
N ALA A 135 19.65 18.47 11.61
CA ALA A 135 19.64 17.20 10.91
C ALA A 135 20.47 17.20 9.62
N VAL A 136 20.64 18.38 9.00
CA VAL A 136 21.45 18.56 7.78
C VAL A 136 22.90 18.93 8.11
N VAL A 137 23.12 19.79 9.11
CA VAL A 137 24.43 20.42 9.35
C VAL A 137 25.28 19.66 10.37
N ASP A 138 24.69 19.16 11.45
CA ASP A 138 25.46 18.61 12.58
C ASP A 138 24.63 17.61 13.41
N LEU A 139 24.45 16.40 12.87
CA LEU A 139 23.66 15.33 13.50
C LEU A 139 24.18 14.90 14.89
N ASP A 140 25.42 15.26 15.26
CA ASP A 140 25.96 14.96 16.59
C ASP A 140 25.23 15.73 17.71
N LEU A 141 24.62 16.88 17.39
CA LEU A 141 23.88 17.69 18.37
C LEU A 141 22.58 17.03 18.86
N VAL A 142 22.02 16.10 18.09
CA VAL A 142 20.83 15.32 18.47
C VAL A 142 21.16 13.95 19.04
N ASP A 143 22.44 13.58 19.11
CA ASP A 143 22.88 12.30 19.68
C ASP A 143 23.05 12.38 21.19
N ASN A 144 21.95 12.63 21.86
CA ASN A 144 21.89 12.72 23.30
C ASN A 144 20.54 12.21 23.79
N ASP A 145 20.54 11.31 24.77
CA ASP A 145 19.32 10.71 25.33
C ASP A 145 18.31 11.76 25.83
N ASP A 146 18.80 12.85 26.43
CA ASP A 146 17.95 13.93 26.94
C ASP A 146 17.33 14.77 25.80
N ILE A 147 18.02 14.91 24.66
CA ILE A 147 17.46 15.51 23.44
C ILE A 147 16.43 14.58 22.81
N PHE A 148 16.72 13.28 22.76
CA PHE A 148 15.80 12.28 22.25
C PHE A 148 14.50 12.25 23.07
N HIS A 149 14.59 12.21 24.40
CA HIS A 149 13.42 12.28 25.28
C HIS A 149 12.59 13.54 25.03
N PHE A 150 13.25 14.68 24.84
CA PHE A 150 12.57 15.93 24.51
C PHE A 150 11.91 15.91 23.12
N ALA A 151 12.58 15.33 22.12
CA ALA A 151 12.00 15.15 20.79
C ALA A 151 10.74 14.26 20.83
N VAL A 152 10.73 13.22 21.67
CA VAL A 152 9.54 12.41 21.93
C VAL A 152 8.43 13.27 22.55
N GLU A 153 8.72 14.06 23.59
CA GLU A 153 7.74 14.98 24.22
C GLU A 153 7.12 15.96 23.20
N LEU A 154 7.95 16.57 22.36
CA LEU A 154 7.50 17.49 21.31
C LEU A 154 6.63 16.80 20.26
N TRP A 155 6.95 15.55 19.91
CA TRP A 155 6.11 14.76 19.03
C TRP A 155 4.80 14.38 19.70
N LYS A 156 4.77 14.00 20.98
CA LYS A 156 3.50 13.77 21.70
C LYS A 156 2.61 15.00 21.58
N GLY A 157 3.21 16.17 21.71
CA GLY A 157 2.54 17.45 21.55
C GLY A 157 1.69 17.81 22.76
N ASP A 158 0.69 18.66 22.54
CA ASP A 158 -0.36 18.93 23.52
C ASP A 158 -1.41 17.81 23.54
N GLU A 159 -1.91 17.46 24.72
CA GLU A 159 -2.98 16.46 24.86
C GLU A 159 -4.31 17.05 24.39
N GLU A 160 -4.53 18.33 24.68
CA GLU A 160 -5.64 19.12 24.19
C GLU A 160 -5.30 19.58 22.76
N ASP A 161 -5.93 18.96 21.75
CA ASP A 161 -5.70 19.23 20.32
C ASP A 161 -4.43 18.59 19.71
N ALA A 162 -4.18 17.32 20.05
CA ALA A 162 -3.05 16.54 19.53
C ALA A 162 -2.99 16.41 17.99
N LEU A 163 -4.07 16.73 17.26
CA LEU A 163 -4.14 16.67 15.81
C LEU A 163 -3.70 17.98 15.11
N SER A 164 -3.68 19.10 15.83
CA SER A 164 -3.29 20.39 15.28
C SER A 164 -1.77 20.45 15.04
N PRO A 165 -1.30 20.75 13.81
CA PRO A 165 0.12 20.93 13.48
C PRO A 165 0.80 22.07 14.24
N GLU A 166 0.05 22.91 14.97
CA GLU A 166 0.60 23.94 15.87
C GLU A 166 0.91 23.40 17.26
N ARG A 167 0.53 22.17 17.57
CA ARG A 167 0.60 21.57 18.91
C ARG A 167 1.56 20.40 19.01
N TYR A 168 2.26 20.05 17.94
CA TYR A 168 3.32 19.03 17.93
C TYR A 168 4.45 19.43 16.98
N ALA A 169 5.64 18.85 17.16
CA ALA A 169 6.75 18.97 16.22
C ALA A 169 7.31 17.58 15.90
N THR A 170 7.40 17.25 14.62
CA THR A 170 7.83 15.93 14.14
C THR A 170 9.30 15.91 13.74
N GLY A 171 9.81 17.01 13.17
CA GLY A 171 11.20 17.20 12.77
C GLY A 171 12.23 16.85 13.85
N PRO A 172 12.05 17.24 15.14
CA PRO A 172 12.98 16.84 16.20
C PRO A 172 13.14 15.32 16.34
N LEU A 173 12.03 14.58 16.24
CA LEU A 173 12.06 13.12 16.31
C LEU A 173 12.74 12.54 15.05
N ILE A 174 12.43 13.06 13.86
CA ILE A 174 13.07 12.63 12.60
C ILE A 174 14.59 12.87 12.64
N ALA A 175 15.02 14.02 13.14
CA ALA A 175 16.43 14.37 13.28
C ALA A 175 17.16 13.33 14.15
N CYS A 176 16.58 12.98 15.30
CA CYS A 176 17.14 11.95 16.16
C CYS A 176 17.18 10.60 15.43
N LEU A 177 16.08 10.15 14.83
CA LEU A 177 15.98 8.86 14.14
C LEU A 177 16.87 8.76 12.87
N SER A 178 17.37 9.87 12.36
CA SER A 178 18.24 9.89 11.17
C SER A 178 19.65 9.36 11.43
N LYS A 179 20.12 9.41 12.68
CA LYS A 179 21.50 9.04 13.01
C LYS A 179 21.71 7.53 13.11
N ASN A 180 20.75 6.82 13.70
CA ASN A 180 20.89 5.40 13.97
C ASN A 180 19.54 4.68 13.81
N PRO A 181 19.40 3.74 12.84
CA PRO A 181 18.19 2.93 12.70
C PRO A 181 17.78 2.19 13.99
N ALA A 182 18.75 1.83 14.85
CA ALA A 182 18.48 1.22 16.15
C ALA A 182 17.73 2.16 17.11
N GLN A 183 17.80 3.48 16.92
CA GLN A 183 17.01 4.42 17.70
C GLN A 183 15.51 4.33 17.40
N VAL A 184 15.08 3.75 16.27
CA VAL A 184 13.65 3.48 16.05
C VAL A 184 13.15 2.39 17.00
N ASN A 185 13.96 1.34 17.23
CA ASN A 185 13.63 0.33 18.24
C ASN A 185 13.65 0.94 19.65
N SER A 186 14.69 1.71 19.96
CA SER A 186 14.76 2.43 21.25
C SER A 186 13.61 3.41 21.44
N PHE A 187 13.13 4.07 20.37
CA PHE A 187 11.93 4.91 20.40
C PHE A 187 10.74 4.06 20.84
N CYS A 188 10.49 2.94 20.18
CA CYS A 188 9.35 2.08 20.48
C CYS A 188 9.40 1.55 21.93
N GLU A 189 10.58 1.15 22.40
CA GLU A 189 10.77 0.66 23.78
C GLU A 189 10.60 1.76 24.83
N ARG A 190 11.30 2.90 24.67
CA ARG A 190 11.36 3.95 25.70
C ARG A 190 10.12 4.82 25.75
N SER A 191 9.42 4.94 24.63
CA SER A 191 8.25 5.81 24.54
C SER A 191 7.02 5.19 25.21
N ALA A 192 7.12 3.90 25.62
CA ALA A 192 6.04 3.08 26.19
C ALA A 192 4.76 3.14 25.35
N TYR A 193 4.89 3.42 24.05
CA TYR A 193 3.74 3.57 23.17
C TYR A 193 3.16 2.22 22.80
N ASP A 194 1.84 2.19 22.84
CA ASP A 194 1.07 1.24 22.09
C ASP A 194 1.33 1.47 20.57
N PRO A 195 1.87 0.48 19.83
CA PRO A 195 2.17 0.62 18.41
C PRO A 195 0.95 1.00 17.56
N TYR A 196 -0.25 0.58 17.97
CA TYR A 196 -1.49 0.92 17.30
C TYR A 196 -1.82 2.41 17.45
N LEU A 197 -1.80 2.94 18.68
CA LEU A 197 -2.01 4.37 18.93
C LEU A 197 -0.96 5.23 18.22
N PHE A 198 0.29 4.77 18.15
CA PHE A 198 1.35 5.48 17.47
C PHE A 198 1.07 5.66 15.97
N VAL A 199 0.77 4.57 15.26
CA VAL A 199 0.45 4.61 13.83
C VAL A 199 -0.82 5.42 13.56
N GLU A 200 -1.88 5.20 14.34
CA GLU A 200 -3.14 5.94 14.18
C GLU A 200 -2.94 7.44 14.42
N THR A 201 -2.07 7.82 15.37
CA THR A 201 -1.73 9.24 15.61
C THR A 201 -1.01 9.85 14.42
N ILE A 202 -0.04 9.16 13.82
CA ILE A 202 0.66 9.63 12.61
C ILE A 202 -0.34 9.81 11.47
N LEU A 203 -1.20 8.81 11.22
CA LEU A 203 -2.18 8.84 10.14
C LEU A 203 -3.24 9.92 10.34
N ALA A 204 -3.73 10.09 11.57
CA ALA A 204 -4.71 11.13 11.91
C ALA A 204 -4.13 12.53 11.73
N ARG A 205 -2.89 12.76 12.18
CA ARG A 205 -2.17 14.02 11.97
C ARG A 205 -1.88 14.28 10.50
N PHE A 206 -1.49 13.25 9.74
CA PHE A 206 -1.24 13.36 8.30
C PHE A 206 -2.52 13.76 7.57
N HIS A 207 -3.64 13.11 7.90
CA HIS A 207 -4.95 13.44 7.36
C HIS A 207 -5.37 14.87 7.73
N ALA A 208 -5.24 15.27 8.99
CA ALA A 208 -5.59 16.62 9.45
C ALA A 208 -4.75 17.70 8.75
N ALA A 209 -3.44 17.47 8.63
CA ALA A 209 -2.52 18.41 7.99
C ALA A 209 -2.84 18.64 6.50
N ILE A 210 -3.40 17.64 5.81
CA ILE A 210 -3.82 17.75 4.39
C ILE A 210 -5.20 18.39 4.25
N PHE A 211 -6.18 17.98 5.05
CA PHE A 211 -7.60 18.29 4.79
C PHE A 211 -8.19 19.41 5.64
N THR A 212 -7.61 19.73 6.81
CA THR A 212 -8.25 20.65 7.77
C THR A 212 -7.78 22.10 7.62
N PHE A 213 -6.60 22.35 7.06
CA PHE A 213 -6.01 23.69 7.03
C PHE A 213 -6.16 24.36 5.67
N SER A 214 -6.71 25.58 5.68
CA SER A 214 -6.90 26.41 4.48
C SER A 214 -5.59 26.82 3.80
N THR A 215 -4.51 26.91 4.59
CA THR A 215 -3.13 26.98 4.10
C THR A 215 -2.50 25.61 4.32
N ARG A 216 -2.38 24.83 3.24
CA ARG A 216 -1.76 23.50 3.31
C ARG A 216 -0.35 23.63 3.88
N ARG A 217 -0.15 23.09 5.09
CA ARG A 217 1.16 23.06 5.75
C ARG A 217 1.93 21.86 5.24
N THR A 218 2.53 22.03 4.08
CA THR A 218 3.28 20.99 3.38
C THR A 218 4.42 20.43 4.23
N ASP A 219 5.04 21.26 5.07
CA ASP A 219 6.11 20.86 6.00
C ASP A 219 5.65 19.77 6.98
N SER A 220 4.50 19.96 7.63
CA SER A 220 3.98 18.99 8.60
C SER A 220 3.60 17.67 7.91
N THR A 221 3.06 17.74 6.69
CA THR A 221 2.75 16.54 5.91
C THR A 221 4.00 15.80 5.46
N SER A 222 5.06 16.53 5.06
CA SER A 222 6.34 15.91 4.68
C SER A 222 6.99 15.21 5.84
N ASP A 223 7.01 15.83 7.01
CA ASP A 223 7.62 15.26 8.20
C ASP A 223 6.90 13.97 8.62
N LEU A 224 5.56 14.00 8.66
CA LEU A 224 4.78 12.81 9.03
C LEU A 224 4.97 11.66 8.02
N ALA A 225 5.04 11.97 6.73
CA ALA A 225 5.31 10.97 5.70
C ALA A 225 6.74 10.40 5.82
N ASP A 226 7.76 11.22 6.08
CA ASP A 226 9.14 10.76 6.26
C ASP A 226 9.31 9.96 7.55
N LEU A 227 8.66 10.36 8.64
CA LEU A 227 8.63 9.59 9.87
C LEU A 227 8.07 8.19 9.60
N LEU A 228 6.89 8.10 8.97
CA LEU A 228 6.26 6.81 8.65
C LEU A 228 7.17 5.95 7.74
N ARG A 229 7.75 6.55 6.70
CA ARG A 229 8.69 5.89 5.78
C ARG A 229 9.91 5.31 6.51
N ARG A 230 10.53 6.08 7.43
CA ARG A 230 11.70 5.61 8.20
C ARG A 230 11.37 4.46 9.11
N ILE A 231 10.21 4.50 9.77
CA ILE A 231 9.75 3.41 10.64
C ILE A 231 9.58 2.12 9.82
N VAL A 232 8.96 2.23 8.64
CA VAL A 232 8.77 1.10 7.73
C VAL A 232 10.12 0.57 7.24
N ALA A 233 11.04 1.46 6.85
CA ALA A 233 12.38 1.10 6.39
C ALA A 233 13.24 0.41 7.47
N CYS A 234 12.99 0.69 8.76
CA CYS A 234 13.68 0.04 9.88
C CYS A 234 13.06 -1.30 10.29
N SER A 235 11.97 -1.71 9.62
CA SER A 235 11.29 -2.99 9.82
C SER A 235 10.90 -3.30 11.28
N VAL A 236 10.38 -2.30 11.99
CA VAL A 236 9.94 -2.49 13.38
C VAL A 236 8.65 -3.31 13.44
N GLU A 237 8.79 -4.60 13.73
CA GLU A 237 7.74 -5.62 13.56
C GLU A 237 6.38 -5.25 14.16
N PRO A 238 6.26 -4.77 15.43
CA PRO A 238 4.95 -4.39 15.97
C PRO A 238 4.25 -3.28 15.16
N ILE A 239 5.01 -2.31 14.65
CA ILE A 239 4.46 -1.21 13.86
C ILE A 239 4.10 -1.68 12.45
N LEU A 240 4.96 -2.50 11.82
CA LEU A 240 4.64 -3.11 10.53
C LEU A 240 3.33 -3.91 10.62
N GLN A 241 3.17 -4.73 11.67
CA GLN A 241 1.94 -5.50 11.89
C GLN A 241 0.71 -4.61 12.07
N VAL A 242 0.83 -3.47 12.75
CA VAL A 242 -0.26 -2.51 12.86
C VAL A 242 -0.63 -1.93 11.49
N ILE A 243 0.35 -1.49 10.70
CA ILE A 243 0.10 -0.92 9.36
C ILE A 243 -0.52 -1.99 8.44
N LEU A 244 0.03 -3.21 8.45
CA LEU A 244 -0.48 -4.39 7.71
C LEU A 244 -1.92 -4.74 8.06
N ASN A 245 -2.29 -4.58 9.34
CA ASN A 245 -3.62 -4.91 9.82
C ASN A 245 -4.60 -3.73 9.79
N SER A 246 -4.10 -2.50 9.64
CA SER A 246 -4.93 -1.31 9.49
C SER A 246 -5.68 -1.33 8.16
N LYS A 247 -7.01 -1.16 8.22
CA LYS A 247 -7.85 -1.05 7.02
C LYS A 247 -7.85 0.36 6.42
N THR A 248 -7.27 1.34 7.13
CA THR A 248 -7.39 2.77 6.84
C THR A 248 -6.05 3.41 6.49
N ALA A 249 -4.91 2.84 6.89
CA ALA A 249 -3.58 3.39 6.66
C ALA A 249 -3.32 3.73 5.18
N LEU A 250 -3.31 2.73 4.29
CA LEU A 250 -3.06 2.99 2.87
C LEU A 250 -4.16 3.85 2.20
N PRO A 251 -5.46 3.67 2.50
CA PRO A 251 -6.50 4.60 2.02
C PRO A 251 -6.34 6.06 2.47
N ILE A 252 -5.85 6.32 3.68
CA ILE A 252 -5.56 7.68 4.17
C ILE A 252 -4.40 8.27 3.35
N LEU A 253 -3.30 7.51 3.20
CA LEU A 253 -2.15 7.95 2.41
C LEU A 253 -2.56 8.22 0.95
N SER A 254 -3.29 7.31 0.29
CA SER A 254 -3.74 7.51 -1.10
C SER A 254 -4.65 8.74 -1.27
N ARG A 255 -5.58 9.00 -0.34
CA ARG A 255 -6.39 10.23 -0.38
C ARG A 255 -5.54 11.48 -0.19
N GLY A 256 -4.61 11.44 0.75
CA GLY A 256 -3.68 12.53 1.01
C GLY A 256 -2.85 12.87 -0.22
N LEU A 257 -2.27 11.85 -0.86
CA LEU A 257 -1.50 11.98 -2.10
C LEU A 257 -2.32 12.57 -3.24
N ASN A 258 -3.55 12.13 -3.46
CA ASN A 258 -4.43 12.74 -4.45
C ASN A 258 -4.67 14.23 -4.17
N SER A 259 -4.93 14.58 -2.90
CA SER A 259 -5.13 15.98 -2.52
C SER A 259 -3.89 16.84 -2.78
N LEU A 260 -2.70 16.33 -2.49
CA LEU A 260 -1.43 16.99 -2.78
C LEU A 260 -1.17 17.12 -4.29
N LEU A 261 -1.50 16.11 -5.08
CA LEU A 261 -1.38 16.15 -6.55
C LEU A 261 -2.39 17.11 -7.21
N ASP A 262 -3.52 17.36 -6.55
CA ASP A 262 -4.51 18.37 -6.95
C ASP A 262 -4.09 19.81 -6.62
N ASP A 263 -2.97 20.02 -5.89
CA ASP A 263 -2.51 21.37 -5.60
C ASP A 263 -2.04 22.10 -6.86
N ALA A 264 -2.56 23.29 -7.13
CA ALA A 264 -2.07 24.14 -8.21
C ALA A 264 -0.64 24.63 -7.95
N HIS A 265 -0.21 24.71 -6.68
CA HIS A 265 1.07 25.23 -6.23
C HIS A 265 1.97 24.12 -5.72
N GLN A 266 2.37 23.28 -6.66
CA GLN A 266 3.34 22.21 -6.44
C GLN A 266 4.69 22.74 -5.93
N THR A 267 5.13 22.28 -4.75
CA THR A 267 6.43 22.64 -4.13
C THR A 267 7.37 21.43 -3.98
N GLY A 268 8.60 21.66 -3.51
CA GLY A 268 9.54 20.56 -3.21
C GLY A 268 9.03 19.65 -2.07
N GLU A 269 8.37 20.23 -1.08
CA GLU A 269 7.76 19.52 0.05
C GLU A 269 6.60 18.62 -0.41
N HIS A 270 5.81 19.05 -1.40
CA HIS A 270 4.82 18.18 -2.05
C HIS A 270 5.51 16.95 -2.66
N ASN A 271 6.62 17.15 -3.39
CA ASN A 271 7.33 16.05 -4.05
C ASN A 271 7.87 15.05 -3.04
N PHE A 272 8.49 15.58 -2.00
CA PHE A 272 9.08 14.79 -0.94
C PHE A 272 8.00 14.01 -0.18
N THR A 273 6.86 14.63 0.14
CA THR A 273 5.72 13.97 0.77
C THR A 273 5.18 12.85 -0.12
N VAL A 274 5.00 13.12 -1.42
CA VAL A 274 4.52 12.14 -2.39
C VAL A 274 5.44 10.94 -2.45
N ARG A 275 6.75 11.17 -2.56
CA ARG A 275 7.77 10.12 -2.54
C ARG A 275 7.68 9.26 -1.27
N CYS A 276 7.72 9.89 -0.09
CA CYS A 276 7.78 9.17 1.18
C CYS A 276 6.51 8.33 1.44
N ALA A 277 5.33 8.91 1.23
CA ALA A 277 4.08 8.19 1.45
C ALA A 277 3.83 7.11 0.38
N PHE A 278 4.30 7.31 -0.87
CA PHE A 278 4.21 6.28 -1.90
C PHE A 278 5.13 5.09 -1.62
N GLU A 279 6.34 5.30 -1.11
CA GLU A 279 7.23 4.21 -0.65
C GLU A 279 6.56 3.34 0.43
N VAL A 280 5.85 3.96 1.38
CA VAL A 280 5.06 3.23 2.38
C VAL A 280 3.96 2.41 1.72
N ILE A 281 3.20 2.99 0.78
CA ILE A 281 2.16 2.24 0.04
C ILE A 281 2.77 1.06 -0.72
N ALA A 282 3.86 1.28 -1.45
CA ALA A 282 4.53 0.26 -2.25
C ALA A 282 5.03 -0.90 -1.39
N THR A 283 5.55 -0.62 -0.20
CA THR A 283 6.00 -1.66 0.75
C THR A 283 4.87 -2.60 1.17
N PHE A 284 3.65 -2.09 1.32
CA PHE A 284 2.54 -2.88 1.86
C PHE A 284 1.54 -3.37 0.81
N ILE A 285 1.61 -2.92 -0.45
CA ILE A 285 0.60 -3.25 -1.46
C ILE A 285 0.53 -4.76 -1.73
N GLY A 286 1.66 -5.45 -1.81
CA GLY A 286 1.73 -6.90 -2.04
C GLY A 286 1.41 -7.75 -0.81
N THR A 287 1.48 -7.18 0.40
CA THR A 287 1.45 -7.98 1.64
C THR A 287 0.07 -8.50 2.01
N LYS A 288 -1.01 -7.76 1.72
CA LYS A 288 -2.37 -8.12 2.17
C LYS A 288 -3.44 -7.64 1.21
N ALA A 289 -3.96 -8.57 0.40
CA ALA A 289 -4.96 -8.26 -0.61
C ALA A 289 -6.28 -7.64 -0.07
N SER A 290 -6.60 -7.83 1.22
CA SER A 290 -7.83 -7.29 1.81
C SER A 290 -7.87 -5.76 1.89
N ILE A 291 -6.71 -5.08 1.89
CA ILE A 291 -6.66 -3.61 1.97
C ILE A 291 -6.83 -2.95 0.59
N LEU A 292 -6.43 -3.65 -0.47
CA LEU A 292 -6.41 -3.14 -1.84
C LEU A 292 -7.73 -2.54 -2.31
N PRO A 293 -8.91 -3.15 -2.04
CA PRO A 293 -10.17 -2.55 -2.49
C PRO A 293 -10.43 -1.16 -1.89
N ALA A 294 -10.02 -0.92 -0.65
CA ALA A 294 -10.18 0.39 -0.01
C ALA A 294 -9.16 1.39 -0.58
N THR A 295 -7.91 0.97 -0.77
CA THR A 295 -6.82 1.81 -1.32
C THR A 295 -7.09 2.20 -2.77
N LEU A 296 -7.60 1.29 -3.60
CA LEU A 296 -8.03 1.59 -4.98
C LEU A 296 -9.16 2.61 -5.01
N ARG A 297 -10.20 2.45 -4.18
CA ARG A 297 -11.31 3.42 -4.09
C ARG A 297 -10.89 4.78 -3.58
N ALA A 298 -9.83 4.82 -2.77
CA ALA A 298 -9.16 6.02 -2.27
C ALA A 298 -8.31 6.75 -3.33
N GLY A 299 -8.20 6.20 -4.54
CA GLY A 299 -7.57 6.84 -5.69
C GLY A 299 -6.12 6.42 -5.95
N LEU A 300 -5.72 5.20 -5.55
CA LEU A 300 -4.37 4.70 -5.79
C LEU A 300 -3.96 4.73 -7.27
N LEU A 301 -4.85 4.36 -8.21
CA LEU A 301 -4.51 4.33 -9.64
C LEU A 301 -4.11 5.72 -10.17
N ARG A 302 -4.76 6.77 -9.67
CA ARG A 302 -4.42 8.16 -10.01
C ARG A 302 -3.02 8.53 -9.50
N VAL A 303 -2.74 8.21 -8.24
CA VAL A 303 -1.43 8.43 -7.61
C VAL A 303 -0.35 7.70 -8.39
N LEU A 304 -0.59 6.44 -8.73
CA LEU A 304 0.32 5.58 -9.47
C LEU A 304 0.67 6.17 -10.85
N LEU A 305 -0.34 6.59 -11.62
CA LEU A 305 -0.13 7.25 -12.91
C LEU A 305 0.66 8.56 -12.75
N ALA A 306 0.33 9.39 -11.76
CA ALA A 306 1.03 10.65 -11.54
C ALA A 306 2.50 10.45 -11.15
N VAL A 307 2.79 9.45 -10.28
CA VAL A 307 4.16 9.11 -9.88
C VAL A 307 4.95 8.58 -11.07
N ALA A 308 4.38 7.67 -11.86
CA ALA A 308 5.02 7.10 -13.05
C ALA A 308 5.29 8.17 -14.14
N ALA A 309 4.35 9.09 -14.36
CA ALA A 309 4.49 10.15 -15.38
C ALA A 309 5.57 11.19 -15.06
N ASN A 310 5.99 11.30 -13.80
CA ASN A 310 6.91 12.34 -13.33
C ASN A 310 8.14 11.72 -12.65
N ARG A 311 8.81 10.78 -13.32
CA ARG A 311 9.96 10.03 -12.78
C ARG A 311 11.08 10.93 -12.26
N GLU A 312 11.41 12.00 -12.98
CA GLU A 312 12.46 12.96 -12.55
C GLU A 312 12.09 13.68 -11.25
N ARG A 313 10.80 13.87 -11.01
CA ARG A 313 10.30 14.64 -9.87
C ARG A 313 10.22 13.81 -8.59
N TYR A 314 9.85 12.54 -8.71
CA TYR A 314 9.63 11.67 -7.56
C TYR A 314 10.73 10.61 -7.36
N TYR A 315 11.50 10.27 -8.41
CA TYR A 315 12.51 9.21 -8.41
C TYR A 315 11.96 7.81 -8.05
N GLN A 316 10.67 7.56 -8.35
CA GLN A 316 9.96 6.32 -7.96
C GLN A 316 9.39 5.51 -9.13
N GLY A 317 10.03 5.58 -10.31
CA GLY A 317 9.56 4.85 -11.50
C GLY A 317 9.50 3.33 -11.30
N GLU A 318 10.55 2.75 -10.70
CA GLU A 318 10.65 1.31 -10.44
C GLU A 318 9.63 0.84 -9.40
N LEU A 319 9.40 1.63 -8.34
CA LEU A 319 8.35 1.31 -7.36
C LEU A 319 6.96 1.39 -7.98
N ALA A 320 6.70 2.30 -8.92
CA ALA A 320 5.43 2.34 -9.63
C ALA A 320 5.23 1.07 -10.49
N ILE A 321 6.28 0.57 -11.14
CA ILE A 321 6.26 -0.70 -11.88
C ILE A 321 5.96 -1.87 -10.92
N ALA A 322 6.65 -1.97 -9.79
CA ALA A 322 6.39 -3.01 -8.80
C ALA A 322 4.93 -2.95 -8.28
N VAL A 323 4.41 -1.75 -7.98
CA VAL A 323 3.03 -1.57 -7.52
C VAL A 323 2.02 -2.02 -8.57
N ILE A 324 2.19 -1.67 -9.86
CA ILE A 324 1.25 -2.11 -10.90
C ILE A 324 1.30 -3.62 -11.11
N GLN A 325 2.48 -4.24 -11.03
CA GLN A 325 2.64 -5.70 -11.13
C GLN A 325 1.94 -6.43 -9.97
N GLU A 326 2.06 -5.93 -8.74
CA GLU A 326 1.32 -6.44 -7.59
C GLU A 326 -0.20 -6.26 -7.71
N LEU A 327 -0.64 -5.16 -8.33
CA LEU A 327 -2.05 -4.96 -8.63
C LEU A 327 -2.54 -5.95 -9.69
N GLN A 328 -1.76 -6.25 -10.73
CA GLN A 328 -2.13 -7.21 -11.79
C GLN A 328 -2.37 -8.61 -11.22
N THR A 329 -1.44 -9.12 -10.40
CA THR A 329 -1.59 -10.43 -9.74
C THR A 329 -2.83 -10.46 -8.84
N SER A 330 -3.13 -9.33 -8.17
CA SER A 330 -4.30 -9.17 -7.30
C SER A 330 -5.66 -9.14 -8.01
N LEU A 331 -5.69 -9.02 -9.35
CA LEU A 331 -6.94 -9.02 -10.13
C LEU A 331 -7.67 -10.37 -10.17
N VAL A 332 -7.12 -11.41 -9.54
CA VAL A 332 -7.83 -12.70 -9.32
C VAL A 332 -8.87 -12.62 -8.19
N ILE A 333 -8.96 -11.47 -7.51
CA ILE A 333 -9.86 -11.24 -6.38
C ILE A 333 -11.00 -10.30 -6.82
N LYS A 334 -12.24 -10.81 -6.79
CA LYS A 334 -13.44 -10.06 -7.24
C LYS A 334 -13.58 -8.68 -6.60
N SER A 335 -13.30 -8.55 -5.30
CA SER A 335 -13.39 -7.25 -4.61
C SER A 335 -12.34 -6.25 -5.08
N VAL A 336 -11.15 -6.72 -5.49
CA VAL A 336 -10.08 -5.89 -6.05
C VAL A 336 -10.47 -5.44 -7.45
N VAL A 337 -10.92 -6.35 -8.32
CA VAL A 337 -11.44 -6.03 -9.66
C VAL A 337 -12.55 -4.98 -9.59
N SER A 338 -13.57 -5.20 -8.75
CA SER A 338 -14.67 -4.24 -8.58
C SER A 338 -14.20 -2.86 -8.12
N ALA A 339 -13.23 -2.79 -7.21
CA ALA A 339 -12.65 -1.53 -6.74
C ALA A 339 -11.79 -0.85 -7.82
N ALA A 340 -11.01 -1.61 -8.60
CA ALA A 340 -10.23 -1.11 -9.72
C ALA A 340 -11.12 -0.56 -10.84
N VAL A 341 -12.18 -1.28 -11.24
CA VAL A 341 -13.20 -0.78 -12.20
C VAL A 341 -13.84 0.51 -11.68
N THR A 342 -14.17 0.57 -10.40
CA THR A 342 -14.71 1.80 -9.79
C THR A 342 -13.70 2.95 -9.86
N SER A 343 -12.41 2.68 -9.60
CA SER A 343 -11.34 3.67 -9.70
C SER A 343 -11.13 4.15 -11.14
N MET A 344 -11.13 3.25 -12.12
CA MET A 344 -11.03 3.60 -13.55
C MET A 344 -12.23 4.44 -14.00
N ASN A 345 -13.44 4.10 -13.58
CA ASN A 345 -14.62 4.93 -13.86
C ASN A 345 -14.50 6.34 -13.24
N LYS A 346 -13.96 6.47 -12.03
CA LYS A 346 -13.69 7.78 -11.41
C LYS A 346 -12.69 8.59 -12.24
N LEU A 347 -11.61 7.97 -12.70
CA LEU A 347 -10.63 8.61 -13.58
C LEU A 347 -11.27 9.05 -14.90
N ALA A 348 -12.05 8.17 -15.54
CA ALA A 348 -12.76 8.46 -16.77
C ALA A 348 -13.79 9.58 -16.62
N SER A 349 -14.44 9.68 -15.46
CA SER A 349 -15.44 10.71 -15.15
C SER A 349 -14.81 12.07 -14.83
N ASN A 350 -13.51 12.13 -14.54
CA ASN A 350 -12.81 13.39 -14.30
C ASN A 350 -12.41 14.02 -15.65
N ALA A 351 -13.04 15.14 -15.99
CA ALA A 351 -12.80 15.84 -17.26
C ALA A 351 -11.36 16.40 -17.37
N ASP A 352 -10.78 16.82 -16.25
CA ASP A 352 -9.45 17.42 -16.18
C ASP A 352 -8.33 16.37 -16.20
N PHE A 353 -8.68 15.09 -16.11
CA PHE A 353 -7.71 14.00 -16.11
C PHE A 353 -7.50 13.44 -17.52
N ASP A 354 -6.31 13.66 -18.08
CA ASP A 354 -5.88 13.11 -19.37
C ASP A 354 -4.95 11.90 -19.17
N MET A 355 -5.54 10.71 -19.13
CA MET A 355 -4.82 9.46 -18.98
C MET A 355 -3.86 9.18 -20.14
N ILE A 356 -4.25 9.51 -21.38
CA ILE A 356 -3.46 9.22 -22.58
C ILE A 356 -2.19 10.07 -22.58
N TRP A 357 -2.32 11.35 -22.27
CA TRP A 357 -1.16 12.24 -22.14
C TRP A 357 -0.20 11.75 -21.06
N MET A 358 -0.70 11.40 -19.87
CA MET A 358 0.18 10.89 -18.82
C MET A 358 0.88 9.59 -19.22
N LEU A 359 0.16 8.64 -19.82
CA LEU A 359 0.76 7.38 -20.31
C LEU A 359 1.86 7.67 -21.32
N HIS A 360 1.68 8.61 -22.25
CA HIS A 360 2.72 8.98 -23.22
C HIS A 360 3.99 9.52 -22.57
N SER A 361 3.90 10.17 -21.41
CA SER A 361 5.04 10.69 -20.65
C SER A 361 5.76 9.64 -19.78
N MET A 362 5.23 8.42 -19.67
CA MET A 362 5.78 7.37 -18.81
C MET A 362 6.86 6.52 -19.51
N ASP A 363 7.61 5.80 -18.68
CA ASP A 363 8.53 4.75 -19.11
C ASP A 363 7.81 3.70 -19.99
N PRO A 364 8.43 3.24 -21.10
CA PRO A 364 7.86 2.19 -21.94
C PRO A 364 7.49 0.90 -21.18
N GLU A 365 8.27 0.53 -20.16
CA GLU A 365 8.01 -0.65 -19.33
C GLU A 365 6.74 -0.45 -18.51
N PHE A 366 6.61 0.69 -17.81
CA PHE A 366 5.39 1.01 -17.06
C PHE A 366 4.16 1.06 -17.98
N ARG A 367 4.27 1.65 -19.19
CA ARG A 367 3.17 1.64 -20.17
C ARG A 367 2.75 0.22 -20.55
N SER A 368 3.71 -0.68 -20.76
CA SER A 368 3.43 -2.08 -21.07
C SER A 368 2.68 -2.77 -19.94
N ASP A 369 3.12 -2.55 -18.69
CA ASP A 369 2.46 -3.10 -17.51
C ASP A 369 1.09 -2.45 -17.25
N TRP A 370 0.92 -1.16 -17.55
CA TRP A 370 -0.39 -0.52 -17.48
C TRP A 370 -1.37 -1.13 -18.47
N LEU A 371 -0.96 -1.29 -19.73
CA LEU A 371 -1.80 -1.93 -20.76
C LEU A 371 -2.19 -3.35 -20.33
N ARG A 372 -1.23 -4.11 -19.80
CA ARG A 372 -1.47 -5.46 -19.29
C ARG A 372 -2.46 -5.46 -18.12
N PHE A 373 -2.30 -4.54 -17.18
CA PHE A 373 -3.24 -4.34 -16.08
C PHE A 373 -4.64 -4.03 -16.60
N GLU A 374 -4.77 -3.14 -17.59
CA GLU A 374 -6.05 -2.77 -18.19
C GLU A 374 -6.74 -3.97 -18.85
N THR A 375 -6.00 -4.74 -19.67
CA THR A 375 -6.52 -5.95 -20.32
C THR A 375 -6.98 -6.99 -19.30
N LEU A 376 -6.16 -7.28 -18.28
CA LEU A 376 -6.50 -8.20 -17.19
C LEU A 376 -7.72 -7.73 -16.41
N LEU A 377 -7.85 -6.42 -16.17
CA LEU A 377 -8.96 -5.85 -15.41
C LEU A 377 -10.29 -6.05 -16.14
N ILE A 378 -10.32 -5.78 -17.45
CA ILE A 378 -11.50 -5.97 -18.30
C ILE A 378 -11.85 -7.46 -18.35
N GLU A 379 -10.88 -8.31 -18.68
CA GLU A 379 -11.09 -9.76 -18.78
C GLU A 379 -11.62 -10.34 -17.48
N ASN A 380 -10.94 -10.09 -16.35
CA ASN A 380 -11.35 -10.66 -15.07
C ASN A 380 -12.70 -10.10 -14.61
N HIS A 381 -13.04 -8.86 -14.96
CA HIS A 381 -14.38 -8.33 -14.72
C HIS A 381 -15.44 -9.10 -15.50
N VAL A 382 -15.22 -9.33 -16.80
CA VAL A 382 -16.10 -10.16 -17.64
C VAL A 382 -16.27 -11.56 -17.02
N VAL A 383 -15.18 -12.21 -16.62
CA VAL A 383 -15.25 -13.53 -15.97
C VAL A 383 -16.09 -13.46 -14.69
N PHE A 384 -15.92 -12.44 -13.84
CA PHE A 384 -16.68 -12.32 -12.60
C PHE A 384 -18.16 -11.98 -12.80
N GLU A 385 -18.52 -11.24 -13.85
CA GLU A 385 -19.91 -11.00 -14.24
C GLU A 385 -20.55 -12.29 -14.75
N LEU A 386 -19.90 -12.98 -15.69
CA LEU A 386 -20.35 -14.29 -16.19
C LEU A 386 -20.57 -15.28 -15.03
N ILE A 387 -19.61 -15.39 -14.10
CA ILE A 387 -19.74 -16.21 -12.88
C ILE A 387 -20.96 -15.80 -12.05
N GLY A 388 -21.25 -14.50 -11.97
CA GLY A 388 -22.45 -13.96 -11.32
C GLY A 388 -23.75 -14.41 -11.97
N HIS A 389 -23.74 -14.60 -13.29
CA HIS A 389 -24.86 -15.05 -14.12
C HIS A 389 -24.92 -16.57 -14.36
N GLY A 390 -24.11 -17.35 -13.66
CA GLY A 390 -24.18 -18.82 -13.67
C GLY A 390 -23.18 -19.51 -14.59
N TYR A 391 -22.35 -18.76 -15.32
CA TYR A 391 -21.23 -19.32 -16.08
C TYR A 391 -20.30 -20.14 -15.17
N THR A 392 -19.85 -21.30 -15.62
CA THR A 392 -19.07 -22.27 -14.82
C THR A 392 -19.74 -22.55 -13.48
N GLU A 393 -20.95 -23.10 -13.53
CA GLU A 393 -21.62 -23.55 -12.32
C GLU A 393 -20.77 -24.62 -11.63
N GLU A 394 -20.53 -24.45 -10.33
CA GLU A 394 -19.78 -25.45 -9.59
C GLU A 394 -20.58 -26.73 -9.48
N ARG A 395 -20.12 -27.76 -10.16
CA ARG A 395 -20.63 -29.11 -9.98
C ARG A 395 -19.91 -29.81 -8.84
N GLY A 396 -20.56 -30.83 -8.30
CA GLY A 396 -19.98 -31.76 -7.35
C GLY A 396 -20.62 -33.13 -7.48
N THR A 397 -19.95 -34.13 -6.92
CA THR A 397 -20.43 -35.50 -6.90
C THR A 397 -20.60 -35.97 -5.47
N CYS A 398 -21.71 -36.65 -5.19
CA CYS A 398 -21.92 -37.33 -3.91
C CYS A 398 -20.84 -38.41 -3.71
N ALA A 399 -20.10 -38.36 -2.60
CA ALA A 399 -19.01 -39.29 -2.32
C ALA A 399 -19.46 -40.75 -2.08
N SER A 400 -20.76 -40.98 -1.86
CA SER A 400 -21.35 -42.33 -1.72
C SER A 400 -22.03 -42.76 -3.03
N CYS A 401 -23.19 -42.17 -3.37
CA CYS A 401 -24.02 -42.65 -4.48
C CYS A 401 -23.65 -42.10 -5.86
N ARG A 402 -22.63 -41.24 -5.95
CA ARG A 402 -22.07 -40.69 -7.20
C ARG A 402 -23.02 -39.82 -8.02
N LYS A 403 -24.14 -39.41 -7.44
CA LYS A 403 -25.02 -38.42 -8.04
C LYS A 403 -24.26 -37.10 -8.24
N LYS A 404 -24.14 -36.67 -9.49
CA LYS A 404 -23.69 -35.33 -9.89
C LYS A 404 -24.83 -34.34 -9.70
N CYS A 405 -24.55 -33.19 -9.11
CA CYS A 405 -25.48 -32.08 -9.02
C CYS A 405 -24.75 -30.76 -8.75
N GLY A 406 -25.48 -29.66 -8.67
CA GLY A 406 -24.91 -28.38 -8.27
C GLY A 406 -24.26 -28.51 -6.89
N ARG A 407 -23.05 -28.00 -6.71
CA ARG A 407 -22.29 -28.09 -5.44
C ARG A 407 -23.06 -27.45 -4.27
N LYS A 408 -23.93 -26.47 -4.56
CA LYS A 408 -24.84 -25.84 -3.58
C LYS A 408 -25.88 -26.82 -3.01
N GLU A 409 -26.25 -27.85 -3.77
CA GLU A 409 -27.26 -28.85 -3.39
C GLU A 409 -26.67 -29.98 -2.55
N LEU A 410 -25.34 -30.06 -2.47
CA LEU A 410 -24.62 -31.08 -1.72
C LEU A 410 -24.28 -30.58 -0.32
N ARG A 411 -24.48 -31.44 0.67
CA ARG A 411 -24.05 -31.23 2.05
C ARG A 411 -22.56 -31.52 2.18
N LYS A 412 -21.82 -30.59 2.77
CA LYS A 412 -20.41 -30.81 3.12
C LYS A 412 -20.29 -31.78 4.30
N CYS A 413 -19.22 -32.57 4.32
CA CYS A 413 -18.82 -33.30 5.53
C CYS A 413 -18.49 -32.31 6.66
N ALA A 414 -19.07 -32.48 7.84
CA ALA A 414 -18.85 -31.58 8.98
C ALA A 414 -17.42 -31.66 9.56
N GLY A 415 -16.66 -32.72 9.25
CA GLY A 415 -15.28 -32.87 9.70
C GLY A 415 -14.27 -32.22 8.76
N CYS A 416 -14.16 -32.75 7.53
CA CYS A 416 -13.13 -32.32 6.59
C CYS A 416 -13.56 -31.22 5.61
N GLU A 417 -14.88 -30.97 5.46
CA GLU A 417 -15.50 -30.08 4.46
C GLU A 417 -15.18 -30.36 2.97
N ILE A 418 -14.41 -31.42 2.69
CA ILE A 418 -13.96 -31.81 1.35
C ILE A 418 -14.96 -32.72 0.65
N ASN A 419 -15.51 -33.70 1.38
CA ASN A 419 -16.50 -34.61 0.83
C ASN A 419 -17.91 -34.02 0.84
N PHE A 420 -18.67 -34.39 -0.19
CA PHE A 420 -20.00 -33.88 -0.48
C PHE A 420 -21.01 -35.02 -0.51
N TYR A 421 -22.20 -34.79 0.03
CA TYR A 421 -23.25 -35.80 0.12
C TYR A 421 -24.61 -35.20 -0.27
N CYS A 422 -25.38 -35.92 -1.09
CA CYS A 422 -26.75 -35.48 -1.43
C CYS A 422 -27.75 -35.73 -0.28
N SER A 423 -27.40 -36.57 0.69
CA SER A 423 -28.26 -36.90 1.83
C SER A 423 -27.45 -37.33 3.07
N ALA A 424 -28.09 -37.34 4.24
CA ALA A 424 -27.48 -37.87 5.46
C ALA A 424 -27.26 -39.39 5.40
N ALA A 425 -28.08 -40.12 4.63
CA ALA A 425 -27.88 -41.55 4.40
C ALA A 425 -26.54 -41.78 3.68
N CYS A 426 -26.31 -41.09 2.56
CA CYS A 426 -25.05 -41.15 1.82
C CYS A 426 -23.82 -40.77 2.68
N ALA A 427 -23.97 -39.83 3.61
CA ALA A 427 -22.88 -39.48 4.53
C ALA A 427 -22.57 -40.62 5.52
N ARG A 428 -23.59 -41.32 6.04
CA ARG A 428 -23.41 -42.49 6.92
C ARG A 428 -22.81 -43.66 6.17
N ASP A 429 -23.25 -43.89 4.93
CA ASP A 429 -22.78 -45.01 4.11
C ASP A 429 -21.29 -44.86 3.76
N ASP A 430 -20.84 -43.65 3.42
CA ASP A 430 -19.43 -43.37 3.13
C ASP A 430 -18.55 -43.28 4.39
N TRP A 431 -19.15 -43.14 5.58
CA TRP A 431 -18.41 -42.84 6.81
C TRP A 431 -17.36 -43.88 7.16
N LEU A 432 -17.67 -45.18 7.00
CA LEU A 432 -16.75 -46.27 7.32
C LEU A 432 -15.42 -46.14 6.55
N ARG A 433 -15.50 -45.76 5.27
CA ARG A 433 -14.33 -45.53 4.41
C ARG A 433 -13.67 -44.17 4.70
N HIS A 434 -14.48 -43.13 4.85
CA HIS A 434 -14.00 -41.75 4.93
C HIS A 434 -13.41 -41.36 6.30
N ARG A 435 -13.83 -41.99 7.39
CA ARG A 435 -13.54 -41.57 8.78
C ARG A 435 -12.06 -41.32 9.07
N VAL A 436 -11.17 -42.19 8.59
CA VAL A 436 -9.72 -42.10 8.86
C VAL A 436 -9.14 -40.85 8.20
N ASP A 437 -9.39 -40.69 6.91
CA ASP A 437 -8.91 -39.51 6.16
C ASP A 437 -9.59 -38.22 6.62
N CYS A 438 -10.87 -38.29 7.01
CA CYS A 438 -11.63 -37.17 7.57
C CYS A 438 -10.96 -36.60 8.83
N LYS A 439 -10.55 -37.48 9.75
CA LYS A 439 -9.91 -37.09 11.01
C LYS A 439 -8.53 -36.48 10.78
N ALA A 440 -7.79 -36.96 9.78
CA ALA A 440 -6.50 -36.39 9.40
C ALA A 440 -6.69 -34.97 8.83
N ALA A 441 -7.58 -34.83 7.84
CA ALA A 441 -7.86 -33.56 7.16
C ALA A 441 -8.49 -32.50 8.09
N GLY A 442 -9.42 -32.88 8.98
CA GLY A 442 -10.20 -31.92 9.78
C GLY A 442 -9.36 -30.98 10.66
N LYS A 443 -8.20 -31.42 11.16
CA LYS A 443 -7.29 -30.56 11.93
C LYS A 443 -6.65 -29.45 11.10
N GLU A 444 -6.48 -29.72 9.81
CA GLU A 444 -5.86 -28.83 8.86
C GLU A 444 -6.91 -27.94 8.18
N THR A 445 -8.12 -28.46 7.96
CA THR A 445 -9.23 -27.73 7.33
C THR A 445 -9.55 -26.45 8.08
N GLU A 446 -9.46 -26.40 9.41
CA GLU A 446 -9.71 -25.17 10.18
C GLU A 446 -8.79 -24.00 9.77
N ARG A 447 -7.54 -24.28 9.37
CA ARG A 447 -6.61 -23.27 8.85
C ARG A 447 -7.02 -22.79 7.46
N TYR A 448 -7.37 -23.74 6.59
CA TYR A 448 -7.82 -23.45 5.23
C TYR A 448 -9.22 -22.84 5.20
N SER A 449 -10.08 -23.08 6.18
CA SER A 449 -11.44 -22.53 6.21
C SER A 449 -11.50 -21.01 6.48
N ARG A 450 -10.36 -20.32 6.61
CA ARG A 450 -10.32 -18.85 6.45
C ARG A 450 -9.83 -18.40 5.07
N ALA A 451 -8.96 -19.17 4.41
CA ALA A 451 -8.39 -18.88 3.08
C ALA A 451 -9.22 -19.45 1.90
N ALA A 452 -9.76 -20.65 2.03
CA ALA A 452 -10.54 -21.43 1.07
C ALA A 452 -11.96 -20.88 0.79
N HIS A 453 -12.28 -19.67 1.26
CA HIS A 453 -13.64 -19.15 1.35
C HIS A 453 -14.07 -18.22 0.22
N SER A 454 -13.19 -17.89 -0.71
CA SER A 454 -13.66 -17.32 -1.97
C SER A 454 -14.08 -18.47 -2.88
N ARG A 455 -15.31 -18.97 -2.69
CA ARG A 455 -16.02 -19.77 -3.72
C ARG A 455 -15.81 -19.18 -5.12
N THR A 456 -15.80 -17.86 -5.19
CA THR A 456 -15.53 -17.06 -6.38
C THR A 456 -14.13 -17.32 -6.97
N SER A 457 -13.08 -17.39 -6.16
CA SER A 457 -11.70 -17.67 -6.62
C SER A 457 -11.56 -19.10 -7.15
N ARG A 458 -12.19 -20.07 -6.48
CA ARG A 458 -12.25 -21.44 -7.03
C ARG A 458 -12.95 -21.47 -8.38
N ARG A 459 -14.12 -20.83 -8.51
CA ARG A 459 -14.85 -20.74 -9.79
C ARG A 459 -14.02 -20.04 -10.87
N PHE A 460 -13.35 -18.96 -10.51
CA PHE A 460 -12.47 -18.22 -11.41
C PHE A 460 -11.34 -19.11 -11.93
N ALA A 461 -10.63 -19.81 -11.05
CA ALA A 461 -9.58 -20.73 -11.46
C ALA A 461 -10.11 -21.93 -12.25
N THR A 462 -11.25 -22.53 -11.87
CA THR A 462 -11.91 -23.57 -12.66
C THR A 462 -12.26 -23.06 -14.06
N SER A 463 -12.77 -21.83 -14.18
CA SER A 463 -13.03 -21.19 -15.46
C SER A 463 -11.76 -21.04 -16.28
N GLN A 464 -10.65 -20.59 -15.70
CA GLN A 464 -9.36 -20.54 -16.40
C GLN A 464 -8.91 -21.92 -16.86
N VAL A 465 -9.03 -22.97 -16.03
CA VAL A 465 -8.71 -24.34 -16.45
C VAL A 465 -9.60 -24.80 -17.62
N ASN A 466 -10.91 -24.55 -17.57
CA ASN A 466 -11.82 -24.88 -18.67
C ASN A 466 -11.35 -24.16 -19.95
N ARG A 467 -11.06 -22.87 -19.87
CA ARG A 467 -10.63 -22.05 -21.02
C ARG A 467 -9.37 -22.59 -21.68
N PHE A 468 -8.35 -22.96 -20.90
CA PHE A 468 -7.05 -23.40 -21.41
C PHE A 468 -6.87 -24.93 -21.48
N TRP A 469 -7.96 -25.70 -21.38
CA TRP A 469 -7.90 -27.16 -21.26
C TRP A 469 -7.08 -27.88 -22.35
N PRO A 470 -7.22 -27.58 -23.66
CA PRO A 470 -6.47 -28.31 -24.70
C PRO A 470 -4.95 -28.13 -24.55
N GLY A 471 -4.52 -26.92 -24.20
CA GLY A 471 -3.11 -26.63 -23.96
C GLY A 471 -2.57 -27.32 -22.69
N ILE A 472 -3.40 -27.43 -21.64
CA ILE A 472 -3.07 -28.18 -20.42
C ILE A 472 -2.92 -29.69 -20.73
N VAL A 473 -3.82 -30.26 -21.53
CA VAL A 473 -3.75 -31.66 -21.99
C VAL A 473 -2.49 -31.89 -22.84
N ALA A 474 -2.18 -30.98 -23.75
CA ALA A 474 -0.95 -31.05 -24.55
C ALA A 474 0.31 -31.01 -23.67
N LEU A 475 0.32 -30.17 -22.63
CA LEU A 475 1.41 -30.12 -21.65
C LEU A 475 1.52 -31.43 -20.86
N ALA A 476 0.41 -32.02 -20.43
CA ALA A 476 0.37 -33.32 -19.74
C ALA A 476 0.93 -34.45 -20.61
N ARG A 477 0.52 -34.52 -21.88
CA ARG A 477 1.03 -35.48 -22.88
C ARG A 477 2.55 -35.32 -23.06
N ARG A 478 3.04 -34.08 -23.21
CA ARG A 478 4.48 -33.77 -23.32
C ARG A 478 5.28 -34.27 -22.11
N ARG A 479 4.70 -34.16 -20.90
CA ARG A 479 5.30 -34.63 -19.65
C ARG A 479 5.03 -36.11 -19.35
N LYS A 480 4.38 -36.84 -20.26
CA LYS A 480 4.02 -38.25 -20.11
C LYS A 480 3.17 -38.51 -18.87
N ILE A 481 2.28 -37.57 -18.53
CA ILE A 481 1.30 -37.71 -17.45
C ILE A 481 0.00 -38.23 -18.09
N PRO A 482 -0.47 -39.43 -17.75
CA PRO A 482 -1.75 -39.92 -18.27
C PRO A 482 -2.89 -39.04 -17.77
N ILE A 483 -3.87 -38.78 -18.64
CA ILE A 483 -4.96 -37.83 -18.36
C ILE A 483 -5.77 -38.27 -17.15
N GLU A 484 -6.01 -39.58 -16.96
CA GLU A 484 -6.70 -40.13 -15.80
C GLU A 484 -6.04 -39.82 -14.44
N TYR A 485 -4.76 -39.44 -14.43
CA TYR A 485 -3.99 -39.05 -13.23
C TYR A 485 -3.59 -37.58 -13.21
N LEU A 486 -4.07 -36.78 -14.16
CA LEU A 486 -3.69 -35.37 -14.31
C LEU A 486 -4.22 -34.51 -13.17
N GLY A 487 -3.31 -33.82 -12.48
CA GLY A 487 -3.58 -32.66 -11.64
C GLY A 487 -3.02 -31.39 -12.28
N VAL A 488 -3.67 -30.26 -12.01
CA VAL A 488 -3.31 -28.93 -12.53
C VAL A 488 -2.89 -28.03 -11.37
N HIS A 489 -1.77 -27.33 -11.52
CA HIS A 489 -1.34 -26.27 -10.61
C HIS A 489 -1.41 -24.93 -11.35
N LEU A 490 -2.19 -23.99 -10.82
CA LEU A 490 -2.33 -22.64 -11.35
C LEU A 490 -1.67 -21.63 -10.43
N TYR A 491 -0.68 -20.91 -10.94
CA TYR A 491 0.04 -19.87 -10.21
C TYR A 491 -0.54 -18.49 -10.54
N HIS A 492 -1.16 -17.86 -9.53
CA HIS A 492 -1.65 -16.48 -9.60
C HIS A 492 -0.63 -15.45 -9.08
N THR A 493 0.56 -15.90 -8.70
CA THR A 493 1.67 -15.08 -8.19
C THR A 493 2.53 -14.44 -9.28
N ALA A 494 2.30 -14.78 -10.55
CA ALA A 494 3.03 -14.23 -11.69
C ALA A 494 2.09 -13.84 -12.82
N ILE A 495 2.53 -12.88 -13.63
CA ILE A 495 1.84 -12.44 -14.83
C ILE A 495 2.80 -12.55 -16.04
N PRO A 496 2.42 -13.22 -17.13
CA PRO A 496 1.16 -13.95 -17.33
C PRO A 496 0.93 -15.09 -16.33
N PHE A 497 -0.33 -15.43 -16.04
CA PHE A 497 -0.62 -16.55 -15.13
C PHE A 497 -0.03 -17.85 -15.67
N LYS A 498 0.49 -18.66 -14.76
CA LYS A 498 1.25 -19.86 -15.11
C LYS A 498 0.47 -21.12 -14.77
N PHE A 499 0.39 -22.04 -15.73
CA PHE A 499 -0.13 -23.38 -15.55
C PHE A 499 1.01 -24.38 -15.47
N ASP A 500 0.86 -25.34 -14.56
CA ASP A 500 1.69 -26.51 -14.50
C ASP A 500 0.83 -27.76 -14.28
N VAL A 501 1.42 -28.92 -14.56
CA VAL A 501 0.74 -30.20 -14.48
C VAL A 501 1.55 -31.20 -13.70
N PHE A 502 0.87 -32.02 -12.91
CA PHE A 502 1.48 -33.05 -12.09
C PHE A 502 0.69 -34.35 -12.14
N ASP A 503 1.37 -35.45 -11.82
CA ASP A 503 0.75 -36.77 -11.71
C ASP A 503 0.26 -36.98 -10.28
N CYS A 504 -1.06 -37.07 -10.11
CA CYS A 504 -1.72 -37.23 -8.82
C CYS A 504 -1.21 -38.47 -8.05
N ARG A 505 -0.76 -39.53 -8.72
CA ARG A 505 -0.24 -40.74 -8.06
C ARG A 505 1.03 -40.45 -7.27
N LYS A 506 1.87 -39.54 -7.76
CA LYS A 506 3.16 -39.22 -7.14
C LYS A 506 3.00 -38.50 -5.80
N ILE A 507 1.85 -37.86 -5.56
CA ILE A 507 1.54 -37.22 -4.27
C ILE A 507 1.45 -38.29 -3.16
N LEU A 508 0.95 -39.49 -3.47
CA LEU A 508 0.79 -40.57 -2.48
C LEU A 508 2.08 -41.35 -2.19
N ILE A 509 3.07 -41.27 -3.08
CA ILE A 509 4.29 -42.11 -3.03
C ILE A 509 5.45 -41.38 -2.31
N ASP A 510 5.26 -40.13 -1.87
CA ASP A 510 6.20 -39.31 -1.07
C ASP A 510 7.58 -38.99 -1.71
N GLU A 511 8.01 -39.71 -2.75
CA GLU A 511 9.40 -39.65 -3.24
C GLU A 511 9.73 -38.43 -4.13
N ALA A 512 8.76 -37.67 -4.66
CA ALA A 512 9.06 -36.63 -5.66
C ALA A 512 8.20 -35.34 -5.60
N SER A 513 7.40 -35.14 -4.56
CA SER A 513 6.54 -33.95 -4.46
C SER A 513 7.35 -32.72 -4.00
N PRO A 514 7.07 -31.50 -4.52
CA PRO A 514 7.58 -30.25 -3.95
C PRO A 514 7.40 -30.24 -2.43
N GLU A 515 8.41 -29.81 -1.67
CA GLU A 515 8.41 -29.88 -0.20
C GLU A 515 7.15 -29.26 0.45
N ILE A 516 6.56 -28.26 -0.20
CA ILE A 516 5.35 -27.56 0.22
C ILE A 516 4.12 -28.48 0.24
N LEU A 517 4.03 -29.44 -0.70
CA LEU A 517 2.89 -30.35 -0.85
C LEU A 517 3.01 -31.60 0.05
N ARG A 518 4.19 -31.92 0.59
CA ARG A 518 4.46 -33.18 1.30
C ARG A 518 3.76 -33.35 2.66
N LYS A 519 3.20 -32.29 3.25
CA LYS A 519 2.69 -32.32 4.64
C LYS A 519 1.17 -32.14 4.79
N SER A 520 0.44 -31.95 3.69
CA SER A 520 -0.99 -31.69 3.77
C SER A 520 -1.82 -32.96 3.70
N SER A 521 -2.50 -33.27 4.81
CA SER A 521 -3.48 -34.35 4.91
C SER A 521 -4.72 -34.10 4.04
N ILE A 522 -5.06 -32.82 3.82
CA ILE A 522 -6.10 -32.40 2.88
C ILE A 522 -5.72 -32.79 1.45
N LEU A 523 -4.47 -32.54 1.05
CA LEU A 523 -3.97 -32.88 -0.27
C LEU A 523 -4.08 -34.38 -0.52
N ALA A 524 -3.62 -35.22 0.41
CA ALA A 524 -3.72 -36.68 0.30
C ALA A 524 -5.18 -37.16 0.16
N LEU A 525 -6.10 -36.61 0.96
CA LEU A 525 -7.53 -36.92 0.85
C LEU A 525 -8.09 -36.49 -0.51
N LEU A 526 -7.80 -35.28 -0.98
CA LEU A 526 -8.24 -34.78 -2.30
C LEU A 526 -7.67 -35.61 -3.44
N THR A 527 -6.41 -36.05 -3.35
CA THR A 527 -5.78 -36.93 -4.32
C THR A 527 -6.50 -38.27 -4.37
N LYS A 528 -6.71 -38.95 -3.23
CA LYS A 528 -7.47 -40.21 -3.16
C LYS A 528 -8.86 -40.06 -3.78
N GLU A 529 -9.56 -39.00 -3.42
CA GLU A 529 -10.91 -38.71 -3.88
C GLU A 529 -11.00 -38.34 -5.36
N THR A 530 -9.97 -37.68 -5.91
CA THR A 530 -9.86 -37.39 -7.34
C THR A 530 -9.55 -38.67 -8.13
N LEU A 531 -8.60 -39.48 -7.66
CA LEU A 531 -8.24 -40.75 -8.28
C LEU A 531 -9.43 -41.71 -8.30
N ARG A 532 -10.17 -41.79 -7.20
CA ARG A 532 -11.41 -42.58 -7.13
C ARG A 532 -12.42 -42.15 -8.21
N ALA A 533 -12.68 -40.86 -8.32
CA ALA A 533 -13.59 -40.32 -9.33
C ALA A 533 -13.09 -40.56 -10.77
N ARG A 534 -11.82 -40.26 -11.07
CA ARG A 534 -11.30 -40.39 -12.44
C ARG A 534 -11.05 -41.82 -12.88
N VAL A 535 -10.49 -42.67 -12.01
CA VAL A 535 -9.96 -43.98 -12.38
C VAL A 535 -11.00 -45.06 -12.14
N GLU A 536 -11.57 -45.11 -10.93
CA GLU A 536 -12.54 -46.15 -10.55
C GLU A 536 -13.91 -45.88 -11.18
N GLU A 537 -14.36 -44.63 -11.14
CA GLU A 537 -15.68 -44.23 -11.66
C GLU A 537 -15.64 -43.76 -13.12
N LYS A 538 -14.44 -43.64 -13.71
CA LYS A 538 -14.22 -43.17 -15.09
C LYS A 538 -14.78 -41.75 -15.34
N ASP A 539 -14.90 -40.93 -14.31
CA ASP A 539 -15.41 -39.57 -14.42
C ASP A 539 -14.33 -38.61 -14.92
N LYS A 540 -14.20 -38.50 -16.25
CA LYS A 540 -13.20 -37.66 -16.90
C LYS A 540 -13.32 -36.17 -16.54
N SER A 541 -14.46 -35.67 -16.06
CA SER A 541 -14.57 -34.24 -15.75
C SER A 541 -13.96 -33.84 -14.40
N CYS A 542 -13.71 -34.80 -13.50
CA CYS A 542 -13.13 -34.52 -12.19
C CYS A 542 -11.63 -34.29 -12.30
N ILE A 543 -11.08 -33.18 -11.81
CA ILE A 543 -9.63 -32.99 -11.67
C ILE A 543 -9.25 -32.52 -10.27
N MET A 544 -7.97 -32.70 -9.97
CA MET A 544 -7.32 -32.04 -8.86
C MET A 544 -6.74 -30.71 -9.36
N LEU A 545 -7.17 -29.61 -8.74
CA LEU A 545 -6.70 -28.25 -9.04
C LEU A 545 -6.02 -27.69 -7.80
N VAL A 546 -4.75 -27.34 -7.90
CA VAL A 546 -4.02 -26.59 -6.87
C VAL A 546 -3.92 -25.14 -7.34
N ILE A 547 -4.33 -24.21 -6.49
CA ILE A 547 -4.24 -22.77 -6.78
C ILE A 547 -3.24 -22.17 -5.80
N ASP A 548 -2.18 -21.57 -6.33
CA ASP A 548 -1.31 -20.70 -5.54
C ASP A 548 -2.04 -19.36 -5.38
N THR A 549 -2.68 -19.20 -4.22
CA THR A 549 -3.33 -17.94 -3.87
C THR A 549 -2.33 -17.05 -3.18
N MET A 550 -1.96 -15.98 -3.86
CA MET A 550 -1.12 -14.86 -3.43
C MET A 550 -0.94 -14.79 -1.90
N TRP A 551 0.23 -15.26 -1.45
CA TRP A 551 0.75 -15.11 -0.07
C TRP A 551 0.12 -15.97 1.03
N LEU A 552 -0.91 -16.77 0.73
CA LEU A 552 -1.60 -17.57 1.75
C LEU A 552 -1.08 -19.00 1.85
N SER A 553 -0.98 -19.70 0.72
CA SER A 553 -0.51 -21.08 0.55
C SER A 553 -1.12 -21.66 -0.73
N ASP A 554 -0.53 -22.73 -1.26
CA ASP A 554 -1.20 -23.62 -2.21
C ASP A 554 -2.51 -24.16 -1.60
N VAL A 555 -3.64 -23.92 -2.27
CA VAL A 555 -4.95 -24.44 -1.85
C VAL A 555 -5.42 -25.48 -2.87
N PRO A 556 -5.49 -26.77 -2.48
CA PRO A 556 -5.97 -27.81 -3.35
C PRO A 556 -7.50 -27.89 -3.35
N TYR A 557 -8.05 -28.20 -4.51
CA TYR A 557 -9.47 -28.36 -4.77
C TYR A 557 -9.73 -29.58 -5.64
N ARG A 558 -10.84 -30.27 -5.35
CA ARG A 558 -11.48 -31.16 -6.32
C ARG A 558 -12.53 -30.37 -7.07
N VAL A 559 -12.31 -30.22 -8.38
CA VAL A 559 -13.20 -29.47 -9.28
C VAL A 559 -13.68 -30.37 -10.40
N TYR A 560 -14.87 -30.06 -10.92
CA TYR A 560 -15.47 -30.76 -12.04
C TYR A 560 -15.54 -29.77 -13.20
N LEU A 561 -14.89 -30.12 -14.28
CA LEU A 561 -14.88 -29.34 -15.52
C LEU A 561 -16.17 -29.57 -16.31
N ASP A 562 -16.39 -28.76 -17.35
CA ASP A 562 -17.56 -28.90 -18.20
C ASP A 562 -17.52 -30.21 -18.99
N GLU A 563 -18.68 -30.85 -19.20
CA GLU A 563 -18.78 -32.21 -19.80
C GLU A 563 -18.38 -32.28 -21.28
N TYR A 564 -18.14 -31.13 -21.91
CA TYR A 564 -17.83 -31.00 -23.34
C TYR A 564 -16.34 -30.82 -23.65
N LEU A 565 -15.45 -31.14 -22.71
CA LEU A 565 -14.02 -31.05 -22.95
C LEU A 565 -13.57 -32.23 -23.82
N ASP A 566 -13.50 -31.99 -25.12
CA ASP A 566 -12.83 -32.87 -26.07
C ASP A 566 -11.31 -32.75 -25.89
N ASP A 567 -10.64 -33.88 -25.72
CA ASP A 567 -9.18 -33.97 -25.58
C ASP A 567 -8.45 -33.52 -26.87
N ASP A 568 -9.20 -33.43 -27.97
CA ASP A 568 -8.73 -33.01 -29.30
C ASP A 568 -9.34 -31.68 -29.77
N ALA A 569 -9.94 -30.90 -28.86
CA ALA A 569 -10.47 -29.58 -29.19
C ALA A 569 -9.37 -28.67 -29.76
N GLU A 570 -9.69 -28.01 -30.89
CA GLU A 570 -8.78 -27.06 -31.53
C GLU A 570 -8.48 -25.87 -30.62
N MET A 571 -7.21 -25.49 -30.54
CA MET A 571 -6.77 -24.26 -29.88
C MET A 571 -6.99 -23.06 -30.79
N ALA A 572 -7.38 -21.92 -30.23
CA ALA A 572 -7.42 -20.68 -30.99
C ALA A 572 -6.00 -20.27 -31.46
N CYS A 573 -5.88 -19.73 -32.67
CA CYS A 573 -4.60 -19.25 -33.21
C CYS A 573 -4.26 -17.80 -32.79
N SER A 574 -5.23 -17.06 -32.24
CA SER A 574 -5.07 -15.68 -31.77
C SER A 574 -6.13 -15.35 -30.72
N THR A 575 -5.81 -14.47 -29.78
CA THR A 575 -6.73 -14.07 -28.70
C THR A 575 -6.66 -12.58 -28.44
N ARG A 576 -7.79 -12.01 -28.01
CA ARG A 576 -7.90 -10.70 -27.38
C ARG A 576 -7.74 -10.81 -25.86
N SER A 577 -8.05 -11.97 -25.28
CA SER A 577 -7.78 -12.26 -23.88
C SER A 577 -6.29 -12.35 -23.56
N THR A 578 -5.98 -12.17 -22.28
CA THR A 578 -4.66 -12.38 -21.71
C THR A 578 -4.30 -13.85 -21.86
N PHE A 579 -3.16 -14.11 -22.50
CA PHE A 579 -2.65 -15.46 -22.60
C PHE A 579 -2.12 -15.94 -21.25
N CYS A 580 -2.15 -17.26 -21.04
CA CYS A 580 -1.44 -17.89 -19.92
C CYS A 580 -0.18 -18.57 -20.45
N VAL A 581 0.73 -18.94 -19.55
CA VAL A 581 1.96 -19.65 -19.91
C VAL A 581 2.09 -20.96 -19.15
N THR A 582 2.89 -21.89 -19.66
CA THR A 582 3.18 -23.16 -18.99
C THR A 582 4.36 -23.05 -18.01
N GLY A 583 4.61 -24.14 -17.27
CA GLY A 583 5.84 -24.44 -16.53
C GLY A 583 7.13 -23.94 -17.19
N ASP A 584 7.25 -24.22 -18.49
CA ASP A 584 8.34 -23.96 -19.43
C ASP A 584 8.14 -22.68 -20.28
N SER A 585 7.27 -21.77 -19.85
CA SER A 585 6.98 -20.48 -20.51
C SER A 585 6.38 -20.58 -21.92
N ALA A 586 5.84 -21.73 -22.32
CA ALA A 586 5.10 -21.85 -23.57
C ALA A 586 3.72 -21.19 -23.44
N ILE A 587 3.27 -20.48 -24.47
CA ILE A 587 1.99 -19.78 -24.48
C ILE A 587 0.83 -20.79 -24.56
N LEU A 588 -0.20 -20.57 -23.75
CA LEU A 588 -1.48 -21.28 -23.78
C LEU A 588 -2.57 -20.38 -24.36
N TYR A 589 -3.34 -20.94 -25.27
CA TYR A 589 -4.50 -20.28 -25.89
C TYR A 589 -5.80 -20.89 -25.37
N PRO A 590 -6.87 -20.09 -25.23
CA PRO A 590 -8.19 -20.57 -24.88
C PRO A 590 -8.77 -21.43 -26.01
N MET A 591 -9.81 -22.20 -25.68
CA MET A 591 -10.60 -22.96 -26.64
C MET A 591 -11.30 -22.04 -27.66
N THR A 592 -11.56 -22.55 -28.86
CA THR A 592 -12.24 -21.81 -29.95
C THR A 592 -13.65 -21.32 -29.63
N ARG A 593 -14.34 -21.94 -28.65
CA ARG A 593 -15.69 -21.56 -28.18
C ARG A 593 -15.68 -21.01 -26.75
N ASP A 594 -14.69 -20.17 -26.45
CA ASP A 594 -14.58 -19.53 -25.14
C ASP A 594 -15.53 -18.33 -25.02
N SER A 595 -16.52 -18.41 -24.12
CA SER A 595 -17.48 -17.34 -23.88
C SER A 595 -16.81 -16.02 -23.45
N VAL A 596 -15.67 -16.09 -22.76
CA VAL A 596 -14.92 -14.88 -22.38
C VAL A 596 -14.31 -14.22 -23.61
N GLU A 597 -13.64 -15.00 -24.46
CA GLU A 597 -13.08 -14.53 -25.74
C GLU A 597 -14.16 -13.99 -26.69
N GLU A 598 -15.34 -14.61 -26.73
CA GLU A 598 -16.49 -14.10 -27.51
C GLU A 598 -16.93 -12.71 -27.02
N VAL A 599 -17.11 -12.54 -25.70
CA VAL A 599 -17.48 -11.24 -25.10
C VAL A 599 -16.40 -10.19 -25.36
N LEU A 600 -15.12 -10.55 -25.18
CA LEU A 600 -14.01 -9.63 -25.43
C LEU A 600 -13.91 -9.26 -26.91
N SER A 601 -14.11 -10.22 -27.82
CA SER A 601 -14.11 -9.96 -29.26
C SER A 601 -15.24 -9.04 -29.68
N GLU A 602 -16.45 -9.25 -29.16
CA GLU A 602 -17.60 -8.36 -29.39
C GLU A 602 -17.34 -6.96 -28.82
N PHE A 603 -16.76 -6.87 -27.62
CA PHE A 603 -16.38 -5.62 -26.99
C PHE A 603 -15.33 -4.84 -27.81
N TYR A 604 -14.24 -5.49 -28.23
CA TYR A 604 -13.18 -4.85 -29.02
C TYR A 604 -13.59 -4.54 -30.47
N ALA A 605 -14.70 -5.10 -30.96
CA ALA A 605 -15.28 -4.77 -32.25
C ALA A 605 -16.18 -3.52 -32.22
N LEU A 606 -16.52 -2.99 -31.03
CA LEU A 606 -17.33 -1.78 -30.92
C LEU A 606 -16.60 -0.56 -31.50
N PRO A 607 -17.30 0.33 -32.23
CA PRO A 607 -16.72 1.58 -32.69
C PRO A 607 -16.43 2.52 -31.49
N ASN A 608 -15.41 3.37 -31.63
CA ASN A 608 -15.09 4.45 -30.66
C ASN A 608 -14.76 3.98 -29.24
N LEU A 609 -13.84 3.01 -29.12
CA LEU A 609 -13.25 2.56 -27.85
C LEU A 609 -12.26 3.58 -27.26
N ASP A 610 -12.68 4.83 -27.10
CA ASP A 610 -11.99 5.78 -26.22
C ASP A 610 -12.03 5.24 -24.78
N TRP A 611 -10.91 5.34 -24.07
CA TRP A 611 -10.77 4.87 -22.70
C TRP A 611 -11.85 5.44 -21.77
N ARG A 612 -12.30 6.70 -21.97
CA ARG A 612 -13.37 7.26 -21.13
C ARG A 612 -14.69 6.53 -21.37
N THR A 613 -15.06 6.30 -22.62
CA THR A 613 -16.26 5.55 -23.01
C THR A 613 -16.22 4.13 -22.45
N ILE A 614 -15.07 3.43 -22.58
CA ILE A 614 -14.87 2.07 -22.04
C ILE A 614 -15.24 2.01 -20.56
N TRP A 615 -14.71 2.93 -19.76
CA TRP A 615 -14.81 2.87 -18.30
C TRP A 615 -16.09 3.51 -17.74
N ARG A 616 -16.71 4.46 -18.45
CA ARG A 616 -18.01 5.05 -18.09
C ARG A 616 -19.17 4.13 -18.45
N ASP A 617 -19.22 3.69 -19.71
CA ASP A 617 -20.36 2.94 -20.25
C ASP A 617 -20.27 1.45 -19.92
N LYS A 618 -19.04 0.95 -19.72
CA LYS A 618 -18.74 -0.44 -19.34
C LYS A 618 -19.46 -1.45 -20.24
N ALA A 619 -19.37 -1.25 -21.55
CA ALA A 619 -20.04 -2.11 -22.52
C ALA A 619 -19.71 -3.61 -22.33
N PHE A 620 -18.48 -3.93 -21.90
CA PHE A 620 -18.07 -5.30 -21.55
C PHE A 620 -18.92 -5.94 -20.43
N GLU A 621 -19.38 -5.15 -19.45
CA GLU A 621 -20.27 -5.61 -18.37
C GLU A 621 -21.65 -5.97 -18.95
N CYS A 622 -22.21 -5.11 -19.80
CA CYS A 622 -23.48 -5.36 -20.49
C CYS A 622 -23.43 -6.58 -21.41
N LEU A 623 -22.33 -6.76 -22.14
CA LEU A 623 -22.12 -7.93 -23.01
C LEU A 623 -22.00 -9.22 -22.21
N ALA A 624 -21.27 -9.21 -21.10
CA ALA A 624 -21.15 -10.36 -20.20
C ALA A 624 -22.52 -10.77 -19.64
N ARG A 625 -23.41 -9.83 -19.31
CA ARG A 625 -24.76 -10.13 -18.79
C ARG A 625 -25.74 -10.72 -19.81
N ARG A 626 -25.47 -10.54 -21.11
CA ARG A 626 -26.31 -11.08 -22.19
C ARG A 626 -26.02 -12.55 -22.48
N ARG A 627 -24.84 -13.02 -22.06
CA ARG A 627 -24.42 -14.42 -22.13
C ARG A 627 -24.84 -15.15 -20.86
#